data_AF-A0A2G4R9G7-F1
#
_entry.id   AF-A0A2G4R9G7-F1
#
_cell.length_a   1.000
_cell.length_b   1.000
_cell.length_c   1.000
_cell.angle_alpha   90.00
_cell.angle_beta   90.00
_cell.angle_gamma   90.00
#
_symmetry.space_group_name_H-M   'P 1'
#
loop_
_entity.id
_entity.type
_entity.pdbx_description
1 polymer ?
#
loop_
_entity_poly.entity_id
_entity_poly.type
_entity_poly.pdbx_seq_one_letter_code
_entity_poly.pdbx_strand_id
1 'polypeptide(L)'
;MSNAATTIAQAHTEAQEKKAAKATKNASRSRSFQETADRKAAAPIATLEAVKALIPTDAQAAAIARAFAIDEVDTDEVFGAGYNSVMDEIKIMEPILVTIINGEKNFRALEMHMQRIVGARVASAFGQAQFYETKRQVARELSSGFTNENRDEDRMGIDGQANRAAFAREFAAQLGMKAYGLAALADGAAKAYAEYFGYPEDGKEDADHE
;
A
#
# COMPACT_ATOMS: atom_id res chain seq x y z
N MET A 1 -1.13 70.54 14.52
CA MET A 1 -1.87 69.47 15.23
C MET A 1 -2.33 68.34 14.28
N SER A 2 -1.49 67.83 13.36
CA SER A 2 -1.98 66.89 12.32
C SER A 2 -1.12 65.64 12.05
N ASN A 3 -0.08 65.35 12.83
CA ASN A 3 0.78 64.19 12.56
C ASN A 3 0.40 62.94 13.36
N ALA A 4 -0.04 63.09 14.62
CA ALA A 4 -0.33 61.94 15.48
C ALA A 4 -1.55 61.10 15.01
N ALA A 5 -2.60 61.75 14.51
CA ALA A 5 -3.80 61.07 14.02
C ALA A 5 -3.49 60.22 12.76
N THR A 6 -2.65 60.72 11.86
CA THR A 6 -2.24 60.03 10.63
C THR A 6 -1.36 58.82 10.94
N THR A 7 -0.41 58.93 11.88
CA THR A 7 0.45 57.82 12.29
C THR A 7 -0.34 56.68 12.95
N ILE A 8 -1.33 57.02 13.79
CA ILE A 8 -2.19 56.01 14.44
C ILE A 8 -3.08 55.30 13.42
N ALA A 9 -3.63 56.04 12.45
CA ALA A 9 -4.44 55.46 11.37
C ALA A 9 -3.62 54.49 10.50
N GLN A 10 -2.38 54.83 10.16
CA GLN A 10 -1.48 53.96 9.39
C GLN A 10 -1.12 52.70 10.18
N ALA A 11 -0.78 52.82 11.46
CA ALA A 11 -0.47 51.67 12.31
C ALA A 11 -1.66 50.70 12.46
N HIS A 12 -2.89 51.23 12.53
CA HIS A 12 -4.09 50.42 12.62
C HIS A 12 -4.37 49.66 11.30
N THR A 13 -4.17 50.32 10.15
CA THR A 13 -4.33 49.71 8.82
C THR A 13 -3.30 48.60 8.60
N GLU A 14 -2.02 48.84 8.92
CA GLU A 14 -0.98 47.81 8.82
C GLU A 14 -1.24 46.61 9.75
N ALA A 15 -1.79 46.84 10.95
CA ALA A 15 -2.15 45.77 11.87
C ALA A 15 -3.33 44.94 11.34
N GLN A 16 -4.30 45.57 10.66
CA GLN A 16 -5.41 44.89 10.01
C GLN A 16 -4.95 44.09 8.79
N GLU A 17 -4.06 44.63 7.97
CA GLU A 17 -3.47 43.92 6.83
C GLU A 17 -2.66 42.70 7.27
N LYS A 18 -1.85 42.82 8.33
CA LYS A 18 -1.10 41.70 8.91
C LYS A 18 -2.02 40.63 9.48
N LYS A 19 -3.14 41.01 10.12
CA LYS A 19 -4.17 40.08 10.60
C LYS A 19 -4.87 39.37 9.45
N ALA A 20 -5.26 40.10 8.40
CA ALA A 20 -5.89 39.53 7.21
C ALA A 20 -4.94 38.54 6.49
N ALA A 21 -3.67 38.90 6.30
CA ALA A 21 -2.68 38.02 5.71
C ALA A 21 -2.44 36.74 6.53
N LYS A 22 -2.45 36.84 7.87
CA LYS A 22 -2.36 35.67 8.77
C LYS A 22 -3.61 34.79 8.70
N ALA A 23 -4.79 35.39 8.63
CA ALA A 23 -6.05 34.65 8.47
C ALA A 23 -6.10 33.89 7.14
N THR A 24 -5.68 34.53 6.03
CA THR A 24 -5.60 33.90 4.70
C THR A 24 -4.60 32.73 4.67
N LYS A 25 -3.43 32.89 5.32
CA LYS A 25 -2.43 31.81 5.45
C LYS A 25 -2.93 30.62 6.29
N ASN A 26 -3.71 30.88 7.34
CA ASN A 26 -4.32 29.80 8.13
C ASN A 26 -5.43 29.08 7.35
N ALA A 27 -6.24 29.82 6.58
CA ALA A 27 -7.29 29.26 5.75
C ALA A 27 -6.76 28.46 4.54
N SER A 28 -5.58 28.78 4.02
CA SER A 28 -4.94 27.94 2.99
C SER A 28 -4.34 26.66 3.60
N ARG A 29 -3.72 26.76 4.78
CA ARG A 29 -3.19 25.59 5.52
C ARG A 29 -4.30 24.63 5.95
N SER A 30 -5.43 25.13 6.42
CA SER A 30 -6.58 24.29 6.79
C SER A 30 -7.17 23.58 5.58
N ARG A 31 -7.31 24.26 4.43
CA ARG A 31 -7.75 23.63 3.18
C ARG A 31 -6.80 22.55 2.69
N SER A 32 -5.48 22.79 2.72
CA SER A 32 -4.50 21.76 2.34
C SER A 32 -4.51 20.54 3.28
N PHE A 33 -4.79 20.77 4.57
CA PHE A 33 -4.91 19.69 5.56
C PHE A 33 -6.18 18.87 5.34
N GLN A 34 -7.31 19.55 5.07
CA GLN A 34 -8.57 18.90 4.75
C GLN A 34 -8.43 18.07 3.47
N GLU A 35 -7.84 18.64 2.41
CA GLU A 35 -7.63 17.95 1.15
C GLU A 35 -6.72 16.72 1.27
N THR A 36 -5.70 16.78 2.14
CA THR A 36 -4.85 15.61 2.43
C THR A 36 -5.56 14.57 3.28
N ALA A 37 -6.41 14.99 4.23
CA ALA A 37 -7.27 14.08 4.99
C ALA A 37 -8.31 13.40 4.11
N ASP A 38 -8.95 14.14 3.21
CA ASP A 38 -9.97 13.66 2.27
C ASP A 38 -9.36 12.70 1.24
N ARG A 39 -8.17 13.01 0.69
CA ARG A 39 -7.43 12.08 -0.17
C ARG A 39 -7.04 10.79 0.54
N LYS A 40 -6.68 10.88 1.83
CA LYS A 40 -6.36 9.70 2.64
C LYS A 40 -7.60 8.87 2.97
N ALA A 41 -8.76 9.50 3.15
CA ALA A 41 -10.04 8.84 3.38
C ALA A 41 -10.64 8.22 2.11
N ALA A 42 -10.36 8.81 0.94
CA ALA A 42 -10.83 8.32 -0.36
C ALA A 42 -9.90 7.27 -1.00
N ALA A 43 -8.69 7.07 -0.47
CA ALA A 43 -7.82 6.01 -0.93
C ALA A 43 -8.48 4.65 -0.64
N PRO A 44 -8.58 3.73 -1.63
CA PRO A 44 -9.15 2.41 -1.39
C PRO A 44 -8.39 1.75 -0.25
N ILE A 45 -9.14 1.22 0.73
CA ILE A 45 -8.55 0.47 1.84
C ILE A 45 -7.88 -0.76 1.22
N ALA A 46 -6.55 -0.77 1.23
CA ALA A 46 -5.79 -1.93 0.76
C ALA A 46 -6.03 -3.08 1.73
N THR A 47 -6.75 -4.11 1.29
CA THR A 47 -6.99 -5.35 2.04
C THR A 47 -6.33 -6.52 1.33
N LEU A 48 -5.94 -7.56 2.08
CA LEU A 48 -5.40 -8.78 1.49
C LEU A 48 -6.39 -9.46 0.54
N GLU A 49 -7.68 -9.39 0.83
CA GLU A 49 -8.73 -9.88 -0.07
C GLU A 49 -8.71 -9.15 -1.42
N ALA A 50 -8.57 -7.82 -1.40
CA ALA A 50 -8.47 -7.02 -2.62
C ALA A 50 -7.17 -7.32 -3.40
N VAL A 51 -6.08 -7.65 -2.71
CA VAL A 51 -4.84 -8.14 -3.35
C VAL A 51 -5.12 -9.48 -4.05
N LYS A 52 -5.67 -10.46 -3.33
CA LYS A 52 -5.96 -11.82 -3.82
C LYS A 52 -6.90 -11.81 -5.02
N ALA A 53 -7.81 -10.84 -5.13
CA ALA A 53 -8.70 -10.68 -6.27
C ALA A 53 -8.02 -10.19 -7.56
N LEU A 54 -6.85 -9.52 -7.45
CA LEU A 54 -6.15 -8.90 -8.59
C LEU A 54 -4.95 -9.74 -9.08
N ILE A 55 -4.32 -10.51 -8.21
CA ILE A 55 -3.14 -11.32 -8.54
C ILE A 55 -3.52 -12.62 -9.27
N PRO A 56 -2.56 -13.30 -9.91
CA PRO A 56 -2.79 -14.65 -10.43
C PRO A 56 -3.19 -15.62 -9.32
N THR A 57 -4.08 -16.57 -9.62
CA THR A 57 -4.30 -17.74 -8.75
C THR A 57 -3.11 -18.70 -8.81
N ASP A 58 -2.98 -19.65 -7.87
CA ASP A 58 -1.86 -20.61 -7.84
C ASP A 58 -1.69 -21.35 -9.18
N ALA A 59 -2.81 -21.83 -9.75
CA ALA A 59 -2.81 -22.49 -11.05
C ALA A 59 -2.36 -21.55 -12.19
N GLN A 60 -2.73 -20.27 -12.11
CA GLN A 60 -2.30 -19.26 -13.09
C GLN A 60 -0.83 -18.89 -12.92
N ALA A 61 -0.34 -18.76 -11.69
CA ALA A 61 1.07 -18.50 -11.39
C ALA A 61 1.97 -19.63 -11.92
N ALA A 62 1.61 -20.90 -11.65
CA ALA A 62 2.31 -22.06 -12.20
C ALA A 62 2.23 -22.14 -13.73
N ALA A 63 1.13 -21.68 -14.35
CA ALA A 63 1.04 -21.58 -15.79
C ALA A 63 1.93 -20.46 -16.36
N ILE A 64 1.99 -19.30 -15.70
CA ILE A 64 2.84 -18.17 -16.07
C ILE A 64 4.32 -18.57 -15.99
N ALA A 65 4.74 -19.17 -14.88
CA ALA A 65 6.11 -19.62 -14.66
C ALA A 65 6.59 -20.54 -15.80
N ARG A 66 5.79 -21.56 -16.12
CA ARG A 66 6.08 -22.47 -17.24
C ARG A 66 6.07 -21.80 -18.60
N ALA A 67 5.10 -20.93 -18.87
CA ALA A 67 4.94 -20.30 -20.18
C ALA A 67 6.05 -19.29 -20.51
N PHE A 68 6.60 -18.62 -19.49
CA PHE A 68 7.60 -17.57 -19.66
C PHE A 68 8.98 -17.96 -19.11
N ALA A 69 9.17 -19.22 -18.69
CA ALA A 69 10.38 -19.71 -18.04
C ALA A 69 10.84 -18.81 -16.87
N ILE A 70 9.88 -18.38 -16.05
CA ILE A 70 10.11 -17.60 -14.84
C ILE A 70 10.19 -18.58 -13.67
N ASP A 71 11.15 -18.38 -12.76
CA ASP A 71 11.24 -19.16 -11.55
C ASP A 71 9.96 -19.06 -10.71
N GLU A 72 9.46 -20.20 -10.24
CA GLU A 72 8.31 -20.24 -9.35
C GLU A 72 8.67 -19.60 -8.00
N VAL A 73 7.71 -18.87 -7.44
CA VAL A 73 7.86 -18.30 -6.11
C VAL A 73 7.51 -19.39 -5.09
N ASP A 74 8.45 -19.71 -4.20
CA ASP A 74 8.16 -20.54 -3.02
C ASP A 74 7.30 -19.72 -2.06
N THR A 75 5.99 -19.90 -2.14
CA THR A 75 5.03 -19.14 -1.34
C THR A 75 5.12 -19.48 0.14
N ASP A 76 5.50 -20.70 0.50
CA ASP A 76 5.60 -21.13 1.89
C ASP A 76 6.82 -20.48 2.55
N GLU A 77 7.95 -20.43 1.83
CA GLU A 77 9.15 -19.71 2.30
C GLU A 77 8.88 -18.20 2.43
N VAL A 78 8.26 -17.58 1.42
CA VAL A 78 7.98 -16.14 1.43
C VAL A 78 6.94 -15.78 2.49
N PHE A 79 5.92 -16.61 2.67
CA PHE A 79 4.96 -16.48 3.77
C PHE A 79 5.65 -16.56 5.12
N GLY A 80 6.50 -17.58 5.32
CA GLY A 80 7.29 -17.76 6.53
C GLY A 80 8.21 -16.57 6.82
N ALA A 81 8.85 -16.01 5.79
CA ALA A 81 9.66 -14.80 5.92
C ALA A 81 8.84 -13.59 6.38
N GLY A 82 7.63 -13.41 5.82
CA GLY A 82 6.70 -12.35 6.22
C GLY A 82 6.28 -12.49 7.68
N TYR A 83 5.88 -13.71 8.06
CA TYR A 83 5.48 -14.06 9.43
C TYR A 83 6.61 -13.83 10.44
N ASN A 84 7.77 -14.44 10.20
CA ASN A 84 8.91 -14.38 11.11
C ASN A 84 9.43 -12.94 11.27
N SER A 85 9.45 -12.16 10.18
CA SER A 85 9.88 -10.75 10.24
C SER A 85 9.03 -9.91 11.19
N VAL A 86 7.70 -10.11 11.20
CA VAL A 86 6.79 -9.43 12.14
C VAL A 86 7.03 -9.88 13.56
N MET A 87 7.15 -11.19 13.77
CA MET A 87 7.31 -11.74 15.11
C MET A 87 8.64 -11.32 15.74
N ASP A 88 9.71 -11.25 14.96
CA ASP A 88 11.01 -10.76 15.40
C ASP A 88 11.00 -9.25 15.66
N GLU A 89 10.35 -8.47 14.78
CA GLU A 89 10.18 -7.03 14.96
C GLU A 89 9.39 -6.71 16.24
N ILE A 90 8.32 -7.47 16.53
CA ILE A 90 7.55 -7.37 17.78
C ILE A 90 8.46 -7.58 19.00
N LYS A 91 9.24 -8.66 19.03
CA LYS A 91 10.14 -8.96 20.16
C LYS A 91 11.18 -7.87 20.39
N ILE A 92 11.75 -7.34 19.31
CA ILE A 92 12.76 -6.26 19.38
C ILE A 92 12.13 -4.95 19.86
N MET A 93 10.90 -4.66 19.46
CA MET A 93 10.20 -3.41 19.77
C MET A 93 9.46 -3.44 21.10
N GLU A 94 9.15 -4.62 21.66
CA GLU A 94 8.47 -4.77 22.95
C GLU A 94 9.11 -3.92 24.07
N PRO A 95 10.43 -4.00 24.35
CA PRO A 95 11.04 -3.20 25.41
C PRO A 95 11.04 -1.68 25.15
N ILE A 96 10.79 -1.26 23.90
CA ILE A 96 10.79 0.16 23.49
C ILE A 96 9.39 0.75 23.57
N LEU A 97 8.38 -0.03 23.17
CA LEU A 97 7.01 0.45 22.95
C LEU A 97 6.01 -0.06 23.98
N VAL A 98 6.33 -1.09 24.76
CA VAL A 98 5.47 -1.51 25.87
C VAL A 98 5.69 -0.59 27.05
N THR A 99 4.59 -0.03 27.53
CA THR A 99 4.59 0.85 28.70
C THR A 99 4.06 0.11 29.91
N ILE A 100 4.59 0.40 31.10
CA ILE A 100 4.07 -0.17 32.34
C ILE A 100 3.11 0.86 32.95
N ILE A 101 1.85 0.48 33.13
CA ILE A 101 0.82 1.30 33.77
C ILE A 101 0.28 0.50 34.95
N ASN A 102 0.37 1.06 36.16
CA ASN A 102 -0.06 0.39 37.40
C ASN A 102 0.56 -1.00 37.65
N GLY A 103 1.77 -1.25 37.14
CA GLY A 103 2.45 -2.54 37.26
C GLY A 103 2.12 -3.53 36.15
N GLU A 104 1.17 -3.23 35.28
CA GLU A 104 0.77 -4.06 34.14
C GLU A 104 1.39 -3.57 32.83
N LYS A 105 1.68 -4.50 31.92
CA LYS A 105 2.17 -4.18 30.57
C LYS A 105 1.02 -3.69 29.71
N ASN A 106 1.18 -2.51 29.12
CA ASN A 106 0.30 -1.95 28.12
C ASN A 106 0.96 -2.00 26.73
N PHE A 107 0.40 -2.84 25.85
CA PHE A 107 0.90 -3.11 24.50
C PHE A 107 0.37 -2.17 23.42
N ARG A 108 -0.46 -1.17 23.76
CA ARG A 108 -1.20 -0.35 22.79
C ARG A 108 -0.30 0.37 21.79
N ALA A 109 0.83 0.91 22.25
CA ALA A 109 1.76 1.60 21.36
C ALA A 109 2.48 0.63 20.40
N LEU A 110 2.83 -0.56 20.88
CA LEU A 110 3.42 -1.63 20.07
C LEU A 110 2.40 -2.12 19.01
N GLU A 111 1.17 -2.40 19.43
CA GLU A 111 0.07 -2.80 18.55
C GLU A 111 -0.15 -1.77 17.43
N MET A 112 -0.27 -0.49 17.76
CA MET A 112 -0.45 0.58 16.79
C MET A 112 0.76 0.75 15.85
N HIS A 113 1.98 0.52 16.34
CA HIS A 113 3.18 0.57 15.51
C HIS A 113 3.16 -0.58 14.49
N MET A 114 2.95 -1.81 14.96
CA MET A 114 2.92 -2.99 14.10
C MET A 114 1.75 -2.98 13.12
N GLN A 115 0.59 -2.46 13.51
CA GLN A 115 -0.55 -2.26 12.60
C GLN A 115 -0.15 -1.41 11.38
N ARG A 116 0.67 -0.36 11.58
CA ARG A 116 1.14 0.48 10.48
C ARG A 116 2.16 -0.24 9.61
N ILE A 117 3.09 -0.99 10.21
CA ILE A 117 4.10 -1.73 9.46
C ILE A 117 3.43 -2.81 8.60
N VAL A 118 2.56 -3.63 9.17
CA VAL A 118 1.81 -4.66 8.44
C VAL A 118 0.87 -4.03 7.42
N GLY A 119 0.17 -2.95 7.77
CA GLY A 119 -0.65 -2.19 6.82
C GLY A 119 0.15 -1.68 5.63
N ALA A 120 1.40 -1.24 5.83
CA ALA A 120 2.29 -0.81 4.74
C ALA A 120 2.71 -1.99 3.84
N ARG A 121 2.96 -3.18 4.41
CA ARG A 121 3.23 -4.41 3.63
C ARG A 121 2.02 -4.79 2.77
N VAL A 122 0.81 -4.76 3.33
CA VAL A 122 -0.44 -5.02 2.57
C VAL A 122 -0.65 -3.97 1.47
N ALA A 123 -0.43 -2.68 1.77
CA ALA A 123 -0.54 -1.61 0.79
C ALA A 123 0.49 -1.76 -0.35
N SER A 124 1.71 -2.21 -0.05
CA SER A 124 2.74 -2.51 -1.05
C SER A 124 2.32 -3.66 -1.97
N ALA A 125 1.80 -4.75 -1.41
CA ALA A 125 1.27 -5.87 -2.19
C ALA A 125 0.10 -5.42 -3.08
N PHE A 126 -0.81 -4.58 -2.56
CA PHE A 126 -1.93 -4.03 -3.32
C PHE A 126 -1.49 -3.13 -4.48
N GLY A 127 -0.52 -2.24 -4.25
CA GLY A 127 0.03 -1.40 -5.32
C GLY A 127 0.67 -2.24 -6.43
N GLN A 128 1.39 -3.31 -6.07
CA GLN A 128 1.97 -4.23 -7.04
C GLN A 128 0.89 -5.00 -7.81
N ALA A 129 -0.19 -5.44 -7.15
CA ALA A 129 -1.30 -6.14 -7.77
C ALA A 129 -2.06 -5.24 -8.76
N GLN A 130 -2.31 -3.97 -8.42
CA GLN A 130 -2.88 -2.98 -9.34
C GLN A 130 -1.98 -2.73 -10.56
N PHE A 131 -0.67 -2.65 -10.33
CA PHE A 131 0.28 -2.46 -11.42
C PHE A 131 0.31 -3.65 -12.38
N TYR A 132 0.29 -4.87 -11.83
CA TYR A 132 0.14 -6.10 -12.61
C TYR A 132 -1.15 -6.07 -13.44
N GLU A 133 -2.31 -5.83 -12.81
CA GLU A 133 -3.60 -5.89 -13.51
C GLU A 133 -3.68 -4.84 -14.63
N THR A 134 -3.15 -3.63 -14.40
CA THR A 134 -3.07 -2.58 -15.43
C THR A 134 -2.23 -3.06 -16.62
N LYS A 135 -1.07 -3.68 -16.39
CA LYS A 135 -0.20 -4.16 -17.47
C LYS A 135 -0.75 -5.40 -18.15
N ARG A 136 -1.46 -6.26 -17.43
CA ARG A 136 -2.19 -7.39 -17.98
C ARG A 136 -3.29 -6.94 -18.94
N GLN A 137 -4.04 -5.90 -18.60
CA GLN A 137 -5.06 -5.33 -19.48
C GLN A 137 -4.45 -4.76 -20.77
N VAL A 138 -3.36 -3.98 -20.66
CA VAL A 138 -2.62 -3.47 -21.83
C VAL A 138 -2.11 -4.62 -22.71
N ALA A 139 -1.53 -5.67 -22.12
CA ALA A 139 -1.06 -6.83 -22.86
C ALA A 139 -2.20 -7.56 -23.59
N ARG A 140 -3.39 -7.63 -22.97
CA ARG A 140 -4.60 -8.21 -23.57
C ARG A 140 -5.08 -7.38 -24.76
N GLU A 141 -5.11 -6.05 -24.62
CA GLU A 141 -5.52 -5.11 -25.68
C GLU A 141 -4.59 -5.12 -26.89
N LEU A 142 -3.27 -5.20 -26.67
CA LEU A 142 -2.28 -5.35 -27.75
C LEU A 142 -2.40 -6.71 -28.45
N SER A 143 -2.86 -7.73 -27.74
CA SER A 143 -3.06 -9.07 -28.29
C SER A 143 -4.40 -9.22 -29.03
N SER A 144 -5.39 -8.36 -28.80
CA SER A 144 -6.67 -8.40 -29.50
C SER A 144 -6.60 -7.72 -30.87
N GLY A 145 -6.69 -8.53 -31.93
CA GLY A 145 -6.61 -8.06 -33.32
C GLY A 145 -7.73 -7.12 -33.79
N PHE A 146 -8.73 -6.83 -32.95
CA PHE A 146 -9.82 -5.88 -33.22
C PHE A 146 -9.54 -4.46 -32.67
N THR A 147 -8.69 -4.32 -31.65
CA THR A 147 -8.38 -3.03 -30.99
C THR A 147 -6.94 -2.58 -31.24
N ASN A 148 -6.10 -3.44 -31.83
CA ASN A 148 -4.73 -3.10 -32.14
C ASN A 148 -4.66 -2.29 -33.46
N GLU A 149 -4.56 -0.96 -33.33
CA GLU A 149 -4.40 -0.02 -34.46
C GLU A 149 -3.09 -0.20 -35.23
N ASN A 150 -2.07 -0.83 -34.62
CA ASN A 150 -0.75 -1.09 -35.23
C ASN A 150 -0.60 -2.54 -35.70
N ARG A 151 -1.71 -3.23 -35.98
CA ARG A 151 -1.73 -4.65 -36.38
C ARG A 151 -0.78 -4.97 -37.56
N ASP A 152 -0.61 -4.03 -38.47
CA ASP A 152 0.26 -4.19 -39.65
C ASP A 152 1.75 -4.02 -39.31
N GLU A 153 2.08 -3.24 -38.27
CA GLU A 153 3.46 -3.07 -37.76
C GLU A 153 3.88 -4.20 -36.80
N ASP A 154 2.91 -4.80 -36.10
CA ASP A 154 3.13 -5.95 -35.19
C ASP A 154 3.18 -7.30 -35.93
N ARG A 155 2.99 -7.30 -37.27
CA ARG A 155 2.98 -8.48 -38.14
C ARG A 155 4.41 -8.99 -38.37
N MET A 156 4.89 -9.74 -37.39
CA MET A 156 6.27 -10.28 -37.28
C MET A 156 7.29 -9.16 -37.11
N GLY A 157 7.87 -9.06 -35.90
CA GLY A 157 9.03 -8.21 -35.68
C GLY A 157 10.11 -8.54 -36.69
N ILE A 158 10.72 -7.51 -37.27
CA ILE A 158 11.88 -7.61 -38.16
C ILE A 158 12.85 -8.64 -37.56
N ASP A 159 13.10 -9.74 -38.27
CA ASP A 159 14.05 -10.80 -37.94
C ASP A 159 13.82 -11.61 -36.65
N GLY A 160 12.56 -11.99 -36.34
CA GLY A 160 12.29 -13.02 -35.33
C GLY A 160 12.37 -12.55 -33.87
N GLN A 161 12.44 -11.23 -33.65
CA GLN A 161 12.33 -10.64 -32.32
C GLN A 161 10.86 -10.58 -31.85
N ALA A 162 10.67 -10.59 -30.52
CA ALA A 162 9.36 -10.45 -29.91
C ALA A 162 8.69 -9.12 -30.34
N ASN A 163 7.45 -9.19 -30.82
CA ASN A 163 6.67 -8.00 -31.13
C ASN A 163 6.19 -7.30 -29.84
N ARG A 164 5.63 -6.10 -29.97
CA ARG A 164 5.22 -5.28 -28.81
C ARG A 164 4.23 -6.01 -27.90
N ALA A 165 3.32 -6.79 -28.48
CA ALA A 165 2.37 -7.60 -27.74
C ALA A 165 3.04 -8.76 -26.96
N ALA A 166 4.07 -9.39 -27.53
CA ALA A 166 4.84 -10.43 -26.85
C ALA A 166 5.62 -9.85 -25.65
N PHE A 167 6.33 -8.73 -25.84
CA PHE A 167 7.01 -8.03 -24.75
C PHE A 167 6.04 -7.59 -23.64
N ALA A 168 4.88 -7.04 -24.01
CA ALA A 168 3.87 -6.63 -23.03
C ALA A 168 3.35 -7.81 -22.20
N ARG A 169 3.17 -8.98 -22.81
CA ARG A 169 2.76 -10.21 -22.12
C ARG A 169 3.84 -10.73 -21.18
N GLU A 170 5.10 -10.75 -21.61
CA GLU A 170 6.22 -11.17 -20.76
C GLU A 170 6.41 -10.22 -19.58
N PHE A 171 6.31 -8.91 -19.82
CA PHE A 171 6.39 -7.92 -18.74
C PHE A 171 5.25 -8.08 -17.73
N ALA A 172 4.01 -8.28 -18.21
CA ALA A 172 2.87 -8.54 -17.33
C ALA A 172 3.04 -9.85 -16.55
N ALA A 173 3.58 -10.90 -17.16
CA ALA A 173 3.89 -12.17 -16.50
C ALA A 173 4.88 -12.00 -15.34
N GLN A 174 5.99 -11.28 -15.55
CA GLN A 174 6.96 -10.98 -14.49
C GLN A 174 6.32 -10.18 -13.34
N LEU A 175 5.45 -9.21 -13.66
CA LEU A 175 4.74 -8.44 -12.63
C LEU A 175 3.73 -9.29 -11.85
N GLY A 176 3.09 -10.25 -12.51
CA GLY A 176 2.17 -11.21 -11.89
C GLY A 176 2.87 -12.04 -10.83
N MET A 177 4.05 -12.59 -11.14
CA MET A 177 4.85 -13.36 -10.17
C MET A 177 5.34 -12.50 -8.99
N LYS A 178 5.74 -11.25 -9.25
CA LYS A 178 6.10 -10.31 -8.18
C LYS A 178 4.92 -9.98 -7.26
N ALA A 179 3.73 -9.75 -7.83
CA ALA A 179 2.52 -9.48 -7.07
C ALA A 179 2.11 -10.70 -6.23
N TYR A 180 2.20 -11.90 -6.80
CA TYR A 180 1.93 -13.17 -6.14
C TYR A 180 2.82 -13.39 -4.91
N GLY A 181 4.13 -13.21 -5.05
CA GLY A 181 5.07 -13.32 -3.92
C GLY A 181 4.85 -12.27 -2.83
N LEU A 182 4.63 -11.00 -3.20
CA LEU A 182 4.34 -9.95 -2.21
C LEU A 182 3.02 -10.18 -1.46
N ALA A 183 2.04 -10.81 -2.10
CA ALA A 183 0.80 -11.20 -1.44
C ALA A 183 1.05 -12.27 -0.36
N ALA A 184 1.85 -13.30 -0.66
CA ALA A 184 2.24 -14.31 0.33
C ALA A 184 3.02 -13.71 1.52
N LEU A 185 3.96 -12.80 1.25
CA LEU A 185 4.71 -12.07 2.28
C LEU A 185 3.78 -11.26 3.19
N ALA A 186 2.84 -10.51 2.59
CA ALA A 186 1.89 -9.69 3.31
C ALA A 186 0.89 -10.54 4.12
N ASP A 187 0.50 -11.71 3.62
CA ASP A 187 -0.38 -12.67 4.31
C ASP A 187 0.32 -13.22 5.56
N GLY A 188 1.57 -13.64 5.44
CA GLY A 188 2.38 -14.10 6.58
C GLY A 188 2.54 -13.01 7.65
N ALA A 189 2.85 -11.78 7.21
CA ALA A 189 2.96 -10.64 8.11
C ALA A 189 1.63 -10.31 8.82
N ALA A 190 0.51 -10.38 8.13
CA ALA A 190 -0.81 -10.15 8.71
C ALA A 190 -1.20 -11.25 9.71
N LYS A 191 -0.91 -12.52 9.38
CA LYS A 191 -1.15 -13.64 10.30
C LYS A 191 -0.36 -13.49 11.61
N ALA A 192 0.94 -13.18 11.53
CA ALA A 192 1.76 -12.97 12.73
C ALA A 192 1.23 -11.83 13.62
N TYR A 193 0.79 -10.73 13.02
CA TYR A 193 0.19 -9.63 13.76
C TYR A 193 -1.13 -10.01 14.42
N ALA A 194 -2.01 -10.70 13.69
CA ALA A 194 -3.30 -11.16 14.22
C ALA A 194 -3.13 -12.16 15.38
N GLU A 195 -2.17 -13.09 15.24
CA GLU A 195 -1.85 -14.08 16.27
C GLU A 195 -1.27 -13.44 17.54
N TYR A 196 -0.38 -12.45 17.40
CA TYR A 196 0.25 -11.82 18.56
C TYR A 196 -0.68 -10.87 19.33
N PHE A 197 -1.46 -10.02 18.62
CA PHE A 197 -2.30 -9.00 19.27
C PHE A 197 -3.74 -9.45 19.50
N GLY A 198 -4.14 -10.60 18.96
CA GLY A 198 -5.48 -11.14 19.10
C GLY A 198 -6.51 -10.36 18.28
N TYR A 199 -6.74 -10.77 17.03
CA TYR A 199 -8.12 -10.78 16.55
C TYR A 199 -8.69 -12.15 16.92
N PRO A 200 -9.83 -12.23 17.62
CA PRO A 200 -10.42 -13.52 17.94
C PRO A 200 -10.68 -14.26 16.64
N GLU A 201 -10.03 -15.41 16.45
CA GLU A 201 -10.63 -16.44 15.63
C GLU A 201 -11.98 -16.74 16.29
N ASP A 202 -13.06 -16.57 15.53
CA ASP A 202 -14.42 -16.82 15.99
C ASP A 202 -14.49 -18.05 16.91
N GLY A 203 -14.76 -17.84 18.20
CA GLY A 203 -15.31 -18.87 19.08
C GLY A 203 -14.38 -19.63 20.04
N LYS A 204 -13.33 -19.02 20.61
CA LYS A 204 -12.77 -19.54 21.88
C LYS A 204 -12.80 -18.47 22.98
N GLU A 205 -13.91 -18.47 23.72
CA GLU A 205 -13.90 -18.07 25.12
C GLU A 205 -13.00 -19.06 25.87
N ASP A 206 -11.74 -18.71 26.07
CA ASP A 206 -10.96 -19.32 27.13
C ASP A 206 -11.43 -18.70 28.45
N ALA A 207 -12.54 -19.22 28.94
CA ALA A 207 -12.74 -19.37 30.36
C ALA A 207 -11.56 -20.20 30.89
N ASP A 208 -10.78 -19.63 31.79
CA ASP A 208 -10.15 -20.30 32.94
C ASP A 208 -8.95 -19.47 33.45
N HIS A 209 -9.26 -18.49 34.30
CA HIS A 209 -8.34 -18.00 35.31
C HIS A 209 -9.08 -17.98 36.66
N GLU A 210 -9.10 -19.14 37.32
CA GLU A 210 -9.11 -19.25 38.78
C GLU A 210 -7.67 -19.22 39.32
#